data_AF-A0A2D5MVL7-F1
#
_entry.id   AF-A0A2D5MVL7-F1
#
_cell.length_a   1.000
_cell.length_b   1.000
_cell.length_c   1.000
_cell.angle_alpha   90.00
_cell.angle_beta   90.00
_cell.angle_gamma   90.00
#
_symmetry.space_group_name_H-M   'P 1'
#
loop_
_entity.id
_entity.type
_entity.pdbx_description
1 polymer ?
#
loop_
_entity_poly.entity_id
_entity_poly.type
_entity_poly.pdbx_seq_one_letter_code
_entity_poly.pdbx_strand_id
1 'polypeptide(L)'
;MALAFPNSPLVGDQYSSGGVTWQWNGTTWDIVISGGGGGGGGSSLSFATIAVSGQDNVSADSAADTLTLVAGTGMSITTNASTDTVTLTSSGGGAGGNIFSTISTDTGANVVADASTDTLTLVGGTNIQSVGDAALDKVTLDMIPFSIDFLSDVDTTTTVPTAGQVLKWNGTAWVPGVDSTTGGAGTDADTLDGFDSSYFLNYNNLSNKPSLLQLTALSVGANATASGNGALAYDNATGVFTYTPPNLSSFLTSVAFTDITSKPTTIAGYGITDAFDGAYSSLTGAPSIPTNNNQLVNGAGYITGIGSLSVDALNDVDTTTSAPSIGEVLKWDGSNWAPSASGGGGDVNQNAFSTISVAGQSDVVADTPTDTLTLTAGSNITLTTNASGDSVTITASGGGSSNFDDLNDAAGLKISDIYLPAITQLVVTSSGTSSYNFDQYTGGNPTIYAISGTTIAFNLQGVSASHPFQIQDATSAAYNTGLVHVSDTGTVTTGASANAKTGGVLYWKIPAGISGGYRYQCTSHGAMVGSITIKSFATI
;
A
#
# COMPACT_ATOMS: atom_id res chain seq x y z
N MET A 1 59.90 78.24 8.64
CA MET A 1 59.45 79.64 8.80
C MET A 1 58.77 79.69 10.17
N ALA A 2 59.35 80.35 11.17
CA ALA A 2 58.76 80.38 12.51
C ALA A 2 57.46 81.20 12.45
N LEU A 3 56.33 80.60 12.83
CA LEU A 3 55.05 81.29 12.91
C LEU A 3 55.09 82.24 14.11
N ALA A 4 55.06 83.56 13.84
CA ALA A 4 55.07 84.58 14.89
C ALA A 4 53.64 84.81 15.40
N PHE A 5 53.28 84.15 16.50
CA PHE A 5 52.01 84.39 17.17
C PHE A 5 52.03 85.72 17.95
N PRO A 6 50.89 86.39 18.14
CA PRO A 6 50.79 87.58 19.00
C PRO A 6 51.28 87.32 20.42
N ASN A 7 52.00 88.26 21.01
CA ASN A 7 52.69 88.09 22.31
C ASN A 7 51.76 88.25 23.54
N SER A 8 50.47 88.58 23.37
CA SER A 8 49.51 88.76 24.47
C SER A 8 48.05 88.56 24.03
N PRO A 9 47.67 87.37 23.55
CA PRO A 9 46.30 87.10 23.12
C PRO A 9 45.32 86.93 24.29
N LEU A 10 44.08 87.36 24.07
CA LEU A 10 42.95 87.09 24.95
C LEU A 10 42.28 85.77 24.56
N VAL A 11 41.65 85.11 25.53
CA VAL A 11 40.92 83.85 25.28
C VAL A 11 39.88 84.09 24.19
N GLY A 12 39.97 83.34 23.10
CA GLY A 12 39.07 83.43 21.95
C GLY A 12 39.64 84.20 20.75
N ASP A 13 40.78 84.88 20.89
CA ASP A 13 41.44 85.56 19.77
C ASP A 13 41.84 84.55 18.69
N GLN A 14 41.69 84.94 17.42
CA GLN A 14 42.04 84.11 16.26
C GLN A 14 43.22 84.70 15.48
N TYR A 15 44.09 83.82 14.99
CA TYR A 15 45.23 84.19 14.14
C TYR A 15 45.25 83.25 12.93
N SER A 16 45.36 83.81 11.73
CA SER A 16 45.37 83.03 10.48
C SER A 16 46.63 83.32 9.69
N SER A 17 47.32 82.25 9.25
CA SER A 17 48.51 82.35 8.42
C SER A 17 48.68 81.07 7.61
N GLY A 18 49.03 81.20 6.32
CA GLY A 18 49.21 80.04 5.44
C GLY A 18 47.95 79.19 5.22
N GLY A 19 46.75 79.75 5.37
CA GLY A 19 45.47 79.04 5.13
C GLY A 19 44.94 78.23 6.31
N VAL A 20 45.59 78.30 7.47
CA VAL A 20 45.11 77.69 8.73
C VAL A 20 44.77 78.81 9.70
N THR A 21 43.68 78.64 10.45
CA THR A 21 43.26 79.54 11.53
C THR A 21 43.47 78.85 12.87
N TRP A 22 44.10 79.54 13.80
CA TRP A 22 44.27 79.11 15.19
C TRP A 22 43.49 80.03 16.13
N GLN A 23 43.03 79.51 17.27
CA GLN A 23 42.35 80.27 18.32
C GLN A 23 43.03 80.05 19.67
N TRP A 24 43.22 81.13 20.41
CA TRP A 24 43.85 81.10 21.73
C TRP A 24 42.88 80.62 22.79
N ASN A 25 43.20 79.52 23.47
CA ASN A 25 42.36 78.94 24.53
C ASN A 25 42.65 79.50 25.94
N GLY A 26 43.61 80.43 26.07
CA GLY A 26 44.09 80.96 27.35
C GLY A 26 45.49 80.48 27.74
N THR A 27 45.96 79.39 27.14
CA THR A 27 47.27 78.78 27.43
C THR A 27 48.04 78.39 26.17
N THR A 28 47.35 77.97 25.10
CA THR A 28 47.91 77.57 23.81
C THR A 28 47.07 78.05 22.62
N TRP A 29 47.68 78.14 21.44
CA TRP A 29 47.01 78.41 20.16
C TRP A 29 46.61 77.10 19.48
N ASP A 30 45.32 76.82 19.40
CA ASP A 30 44.79 75.57 18.84
C ASP A 30 44.17 75.80 17.46
N ILE A 31 44.26 74.85 16.53
CA ILE A 31 43.71 75.01 15.16
C ILE A 31 42.17 74.99 15.22
N VAL A 32 41.54 76.02 14.65
CA VAL A 32 40.09 76.07 14.43
C VAL A 32 39.77 75.43 13.09
N ILE A 33 39.19 74.23 13.14
CA ILE A 33 38.61 73.57 11.97
C ILE A 33 37.14 74.01 11.89
N SER A 34 36.79 74.79 10.87
CA SER A 34 35.39 75.20 10.62
C SER A 34 34.54 73.98 10.24
N GLY A 35 33.71 73.51 11.17
CA GLY A 35 32.93 72.28 11.01
C GLY A 35 31.58 72.45 10.30
N GLY A 36 31.12 71.38 9.65
CA GLY A 36 29.71 70.98 9.60
C GLY A 36 29.59 69.68 10.41
N GLY A 37 28.91 69.74 11.56
CA GLY A 37 29.09 68.79 12.67
C GLY A 37 28.19 67.55 12.68
N GLY A 38 28.60 66.59 13.52
CA GLY A 38 27.71 65.59 14.13
C GLY A 38 28.28 64.18 14.35
N GLY A 39 29.15 63.98 15.35
CA GLY A 39 29.26 62.71 16.12
C GLY A 39 30.37 61.71 15.75
N GLY A 40 31.22 61.36 16.74
CA GLY A 40 31.85 60.03 16.89
C GLY A 40 33.07 59.71 16.02
N GLY A 41 34.27 60.09 16.48
CA GLY A 41 35.53 59.63 15.94
C GLY A 41 35.83 58.16 16.29
N GLY A 42 35.41 57.27 15.41
CA GLY A 42 36.01 55.97 15.17
C GLY A 42 35.87 55.76 13.66
N SER A 43 36.96 55.45 12.95
CA SER A 43 36.95 55.16 11.51
C SER A 43 35.77 54.25 11.19
N SER A 44 34.74 54.76 10.53
CA SER A 44 33.55 53.99 10.20
C SER A 44 33.97 52.94 9.18
N LEU A 45 34.17 51.70 9.64
CA LEU A 45 34.49 50.57 8.78
C LEU A 45 33.36 50.41 7.76
N SER A 46 33.70 50.20 6.48
CA SER A 46 32.72 50.03 5.40
C SER A 46 31.78 48.84 5.65
N PHE A 47 32.25 47.85 6.42
CA PHE A 47 31.49 46.80 7.11
C PHE A 47 32.26 46.43 8.39
N ALA A 48 31.59 46.03 9.48
CA ALA A 48 32.28 45.68 10.73
C ALA A 48 32.68 44.20 10.78
N THR A 49 31.69 43.31 10.71
CA THR A 49 31.90 41.85 10.70
C THR A 49 30.80 41.19 9.88
N ILE A 50 31.17 40.22 9.05
CA ILE A 50 30.26 39.30 8.39
C ILE A 50 30.46 37.95 9.06
N ALA A 51 29.42 37.50 9.76
CA ALA A 51 29.41 36.24 10.47
C ALA A 51 28.51 35.24 9.73
N VAL A 52 29.03 34.04 9.49
CA VAL A 52 28.26 32.89 9.01
C VAL A 52 28.32 31.84 10.11
N SER A 53 27.16 31.34 10.55
CA SER A 53 27.10 30.36 11.63
C SER A 53 27.94 29.12 11.30
N GLY A 54 28.84 28.73 12.21
CA GLY A 54 29.74 27.59 12.04
C GLY A 54 31.05 27.88 11.30
N GLN A 55 31.28 29.12 10.86
CA GLN A 55 32.52 29.54 10.19
C GLN A 55 33.21 30.66 10.97
N ASP A 56 34.49 30.89 10.65
CA ASP A 56 35.23 32.05 11.16
C ASP A 56 34.64 33.36 10.62
N ASN A 57 34.63 34.38 11.47
CA ASN A 57 34.14 35.71 11.10
C ASN A 57 35.08 36.39 10.10
N VAL A 58 34.51 37.08 9.12
CA VAL A 58 35.24 38.00 8.24
C VAL A 58 35.05 39.42 8.77
N SER A 59 36.10 40.00 9.34
CA SER A 59 36.07 41.33 9.95
C SER A 59 36.90 42.30 9.14
N ALA A 60 36.46 43.57 9.06
CA ALA A 60 37.27 44.58 8.42
C ALA A 60 38.49 44.93 9.30
N ASP A 61 39.69 44.93 8.73
CA ASP A 61 40.95 45.20 9.43
C ASP A 61 41.50 46.61 9.21
N SER A 62 40.86 47.36 8.30
CA SER A 62 41.20 48.75 8.00
C SER A 62 39.96 49.57 7.66
N ALA A 63 40.11 50.90 7.69
CA ALA A 63 39.01 51.83 7.37
C ALA A 63 38.55 51.74 5.91
N ALA A 64 39.42 51.29 5.00
CA ALA A 64 39.14 51.04 3.59
C ALA A 64 39.48 49.59 3.28
N ASP A 65 38.53 48.69 3.51
CA ASP A 65 38.71 47.24 3.38
C ASP A 65 37.83 46.66 2.27
N THR A 66 38.26 45.53 1.69
CA THR A 66 37.61 44.87 0.55
C THR A 66 37.13 43.47 0.93
N LEU A 67 35.81 43.29 0.97
CA LEU A 67 35.21 41.96 1.07
C LEU A 67 35.36 41.21 -0.27
N THR A 68 36.13 40.12 -0.28
CA THR A 68 36.25 39.24 -1.44
C THR A 68 35.34 38.03 -1.27
N LEU A 69 34.40 37.83 -2.20
CA LEU A 69 33.55 36.62 -2.24
C LEU A 69 34.11 35.65 -3.28
N VAL A 70 34.46 34.44 -2.87
CA VAL A 70 34.93 33.38 -3.76
C VAL A 70 33.82 32.35 -3.94
N ALA A 71 33.44 32.07 -5.19
CA ALA A 71 32.46 31.04 -5.48
C ALA A 71 33.06 29.64 -5.24
N GLY A 72 32.38 28.83 -4.43
CA GLY A 72 32.69 27.40 -4.30
C GLY A 72 32.23 26.59 -5.52
N THR A 73 32.62 25.31 -5.59
CA THR A 73 32.14 24.38 -6.64
C THR A 73 30.61 24.31 -6.64
N GLY A 74 29.99 24.50 -7.80
CA GLY A 74 28.52 24.48 -7.91
C GLY A 74 27.83 25.77 -7.47
N MET A 75 28.58 26.87 -7.27
CA MET A 75 28.05 28.21 -7.06
C MET A 75 28.57 29.18 -8.12
N SER A 76 27.75 30.18 -8.47
CA SER A 76 28.16 31.36 -9.22
C SER A 76 27.78 32.61 -8.44
N ILE A 77 28.73 33.54 -8.33
CA ILE A 77 28.54 34.82 -7.64
C ILE A 77 28.77 35.92 -8.68
N THR A 78 27.74 36.71 -8.96
CA THR A 78 27.80 37.82 -9.93
C THR A 78 27.46 39.13 -9.24
N THR A 79 28.17 40.21 -9.59
CA THR A 79 27.89 41.55 -9.06
C THR A 79 27.29 42.43 -10.15
N ASN A 80 26.39 43.34 -9.75
CA ASN A 80 25.92 44.42 -10.60
C ASN A 80 26.13 45.75 -9.89
N ALA A 81 27.18 46.46 -10.30
CA ALA A 81 27.55 47.76 -9.74
C ALA A 81 26.56 48.89 -10.06
N SER A 82 25.62 48.70 -10.99
CA SER A 82 24.59 49.69 -11.30
C SER A 82 23.36 49.59 -10.39
N THR A 83 23.15 48.41 -9.79
CA THR A 83 22.04 48.15 -8.86
C THR A 83 22.53 47.87 -7.45
N ASP A 84 23.84 47.97 -7.20
CA ASP A 84 24.50 47.63 -5.93
C ASP A 84 24.12 46.24 -5.40
N THR A 85 23.97 45.26 -6.30
CA THR A 85 23.58 43.88 -5.93
C THR A 85 24.73 42.89 -6.10
N VAL A 86 24.74 41.90 -5.21
CA VAL A 86 25.52 40.66 -5.33
C VAL A 86 24.53 39.51 -5.42
N THR A 87 24.54 38.79 -6.53
CA THR A 87 23.66 37.65 -6.76
C THR A 87 24.44 36.35 -6.56
N LEU A 88 23.92 35.48 -5.71
CA LEU A 88 24.44 34.14 -5.50
C LEU A 88 23.48 33.15 -6.17
N THR A 89 23.98 32.38 -7.13
CA THR A 89 23.21 31.36 -7.85
C THR A 89 23.85 29.99 -7.63
N SER A 90 23.05 29.00 -7.22
CA SER A 90 23.49 27.61 -7.27
C SER A 90 23.63 27.20 -8.73
N SER A 91 24.85 26.87 -9.14
CA SER A 91 25.14 26.24 -10.42
C SER A 91 25.18 24.71 -10.34
N GLY A 92 24.98 24.13 -9.15
CA GLY A 92 24.97 22.69 -8.91
C GLY A 92 23.67 22.21 -8.26
N GLY A 93 22.91 21.40 -9.00
CA GLY A 93 21.90 20.49 -8.48
C GLY A 93 20.48 21.05 -8.45
N GLY A 94 19.66 20.67 -9.43
CA GLY A 94 18.21 20.80 -9.29
C GLY A 94 17.39 20.57 -10.56
N ALA A 95 17.91 20.85 -11.75
CA ALA A 95 17.06 20.88 -12.95
C ALA A 95 17.46 19.95 -14.11
N GLY A 96 18.52 19.14 -13.99
CA GLY A 96 18.95 18.31 -15.12
C GLY A 96 20.07 17.31 -14.81
N GLY A 97 19.94 16.58 -13.70
CA GLY A 97 20.80 15.41 -13.44
C GLY A 97 19.99 14.13 -13.59
N ASN A 98 20.58 13.08 -14.16
CA ASN A 98 19.91 11.78 -14.25
C ASN A 98 19.61 11.25 -12.84
N ILE A 99 18.41 10.71 -12.66
CA ILE A 99 17.99 10.04 -11.41
C ILE A 99 18.64 8.66 -11.22
N PHE A 100 19.34 8.17 -12.26
CA PHE A 100 20.15 6.95 -12.23
C PHE A 100 21.55 7.26 -12.78
N SER A 101 22.58 6.56 -12.28
CA SER A 101 23.94 6.63 -12.83
C SER A 101 24.30 5.36 -13.59
N THR A 102 24.08 4.20 -12.98
CA THR A 102 24.27 2.89 -13.57
C THR A 102 23.24 1.93 -13.02
N ILE A 103 22.54 1.23 -13.91
CA ILE A 103 21.68 0.10 -13.57
C ILE A 103 22.41 -1.17 -14.05
N SER A 104 22.79 -2.02 -13.11
CA SER A 104 23.43 -3.29 -13.43
C SER A 104 22.43 -4.22 -14.10
N THR A 105 22.85 -4.87 -15.17
CA THR A 105 22.09 -5.96 -15.79
C THR A 105 22.72 -7.31 -15.43
N ASP A 106 21.92 -8.37 -15.43
CA ASP A 106 22.37 -9.74 -15.20
C ASP A 106 23.10 -10.33 -16.41
N THR A 107 22.80 -9.81 -17.59
CA THR A 107 23.42 -10.15 -18.88
C THR A 107 23.63 -8.88 -19.71
N GLY A 108 24.62 -8.88 -20.60
CA GLY A 108 24.96 -7.72 -21.43
C GLY A 108 25.72 -6.61 -20.68
N ALA A 109 25.71 -5.40 -21.24
CA ALA A 109 26.35 -4.23 -20.63
C ALA A 109 25.36 -3.50 -19.71
N ASN A 110 25.87 -2.97 -18.59
CA ASN A 110 25.07 -2.13 -17.69
C ASN A 110 24.49 -0.92 -18.42
N VAL A 111 23.29 -0.51 -18.03
CA VAL A 111 22.69 0.73 -18.53
C VAL A 111 23.32 1.90 -17.78
N VAL A 112 24.05 2.76 -18.48
CA VAL A 112 24.77 3.91 -17.91
C VAL A 112 24.14 5.18 -18.41
N ALA A 113 23.95 6.13 -17.51
CA ALA A 113 23.44 7.44 -17.87
C ALA A 113 24.56 8.27 -18.52
N ASP A 114 24.53 8.47 -19.84
CA ASP A 114 25.68 8.99 -20.61
C ASP A 114 25.54 10.45 -21.10
N ALA A 115 24.37 11.05 -20.88
CA ALA A 115 24.07 12.46 -21.15
C ALA A 115 23.65 13.18 -19.87
N SER A 116 23.57 14.52 -19.89
CA SER A 116 23.02 15.28 -18.76
C SER A 116 21.52 15.03 -18.53
N THR A 117 20.82 14.60 -19.58
CA THR A 117 19.43 14.14 -19.52
C THR A 117 19.34 12.85 -20.32
N ASP A 118 19.19 11.73 -19.64
CA ASP A 118 19.17 10.40 -20.23
C ASP A 118 17.85 9.68 -19.92
N THR A 119 17.39 8.86 -20.85
CA THR A 119 16.11 8.15 -20.79
C THR A 119 16.35 6.65 -20.60
N LEU A 120 15.93 6.12 -19.45
CA LEU A 120 15.85 4.67 -19.27
C LEU A 120 14.68 4.12 -20.09
N THR A 121 14.98 3.37 -21.15
CA THR A 121 13.94 2.66 -21.91
C THR A 121 13.85 1.22 -21.41
N LEU A 122 12.67 0.82 -20.94
CA LEU A 122 12.37 -0.58 -20.63
C LEU A 122 11.74 -1.23 -21.87
N VAL A 123 12.41 -2.25 -22.41
CA VAL A 123 11.93 -3.01 -23.56
C VAL A 123 11.61 -4.42 -23.09
N GLY A 124 10.38 -4.87 -23.33
CA GLY A 124 9.98 -6.26 -23.09
C GLY A 124 10.78 -7.22 -23.98
N GLY A 125 11.28 -8.31 -23.40
CA GLY A 125 11.90 -9.41 -24.16
C GLY A 125 10.88 -10.20 -24.99
N THR A 126 11.32 -11.28 -25.64
CA THR A 126 10.40 -12.18 -26.36
C THR A 126 9.30 -12.67 -25.42
N ASN A 127 8.03 -12.48 -25.82
CA ASN A 127 6.85 -12.84 -25.05
C ASN A 127 6.68 -12.13 -23.69
N ILE A 128 7.44 -11.06 -23.44
CA ILE A 128 7.31 -10.19 -22.27
C ILE A 128 6.93 -8.78 -22.77
N GLN A 129 5.94 -8.16 -22.15
CA GLN A 129 5.56 -6.77 -22.42
C GLN A 129 5.81 -5.91 -21.18
N SER A 130 6.36 -4.72 -21.38
CA SER A 130 6.44 -3.66 -20.39
C SER A 130 5.33 -2.63 -20.64
N VAL A 131 4.46 -2.42 -19.66
CA VAL A 131 3.34 -1.45 -19.73
C VAL A 131 3.52 -0.39 -18.65
N GLY A 132 3.61 0.86 -19.06
CA GLY A 132 3.68 2.01 -18.14
C GLY A 132 2.30 2.58 -17.83
N ASP A 133 2.08 2.92 -16.57
CA ASP A 133 0.93 3.69 -16.09
C ASP A 133 1.44 4.98 -15.43
N ALA A 134 1.30 6.09 -16.15
CA ALA A 134 1.76 7.41 -15.71
C ALA A 134 0.86 8.03 -14.63
N ALA A 135 -0.35 7.52 -14.40
CA ALA A 135 -1.22 8.02 -13.34
C ALA A 135 -0.91 7.35 -11.99
N LEU A 136 -0.39 6.12 -12.03
CA LEU A 136 -0.01 5.34 -10.85
C LEU A 136 1.50 5.26 -10.62
N ASP A 137 2.30 5.93 -11.45
CA ASP A 137 3.77 5.86 -11.45
C ASP A 137 4.30 4.41 -11.43
N LYS A 138 3.66 3.53 -12.20
CA LYS A 138 3.93 2.10 -12.19
C LYS A 138 4.38 1.61 -13.57
N VAL A 139 5.36 0.70 -13.58
CA VAL A 139 5.64 -0.15 -14.75
C VAL A 139 5.29 -1.59 -14.39
N THR A 140 4.52 -2.26 -15.25
CA THR A 140 4.20 -3.68 -15.11
C THR A 140 4.93 -4.47 -16.19
N LEU A 141 5.49 -5.62 -15.81
CA LEU A 141 6.17 -6.56 -16.70
C LEU A 141 5.31 -7.82 -16.76
N ASP A 142 4.62 -8.02 -17.87
CA ASP A 142 3.65 -9.09 -18.05
C ASP A 142 4.10 -10.07 -19.14
N MET A 143 3.81 -11.35 -18.92
CA MET A 143 3.90 -12.35 -19.98
C MET A 143 2.68 -12.16 -20.90
N ILE A 144 2.93 -11.91 -22.18
CA ILE A 144 1.84 -11.92 -23.17
C ILE A 144 1.45 -13.37 -23.48
N PRO A 145 0.23 -13.66 -23.96
CA PRO A 145 -0.11 -15.02 -24.39
C PRO A 145 0.82 -15.52 -25.51
N PHE A 146 1.44 -16.68 -25.32
CA PHE A 146 2.23 -17.39 -26.33
C PHE A 146 1.94 -18.90 -26.31
N SER A 147 2.31 -19.61 -27.38
CA SER A 147 2.15 -21.06 -27.48
C SER A 147 3.11 -21.80 -26.54
N ILE A 148 2.67 -22.90 -25.93
CA ILE A 148 3.53 -23.76 -25.10
C ILE A 148 4.74 -24.33 -25.88
N ASP A 149 4.64 -24.35 -27.22
CA ASP A 149 5.71 -24.66 -28.18
C ASP A 149 6.97 -23.79 -28.02
N PHE A 150 6.85 -22.65 -27.34
CA PHE A 150 7.99 -21.78 -27.07
C PHE A 150 9.03 -22.43 -26.13
N LEU A 151 8.61 -23.39 -25.31
CA LEU A 151 9.53 -24.13 -24.45
C LEU A 151 10.42 -25.01 -25.33
N SER A 152 11.74 -24.95 -25.10
CA SER A 152 12.73 -25.62 -25.96
C SER A 152 12.56 -27.14 -26.05
N ASP A 153 11.88 -27.73 -25.07
CA ASP A 153 11.63 -29.16 -24.94
C ASP A 153 10.17 -29.53 -25.21
N VAL A 154 9.35 -28.63 -25.77
CA VAL A 154 7.96 -28.90 -26.16
C VAL A 154 7.81 -28.71 -27.66
N ASP A 155 7.20 -29.69 -28.32
CA ASP A 155 6.91 -29.64 -29.75
C ASP A 155 5.44 -30.03 -30.00
N THR A 156 4.64 -29.00 -30.21
CA THR A 156 3.23 -29.01 -30.61
C THR A 156 3.04 -28.52 -32.05
N THR A 157 4.11 -28.12 -32.75
CA THR A 157 4.06 -27.62 -34.13
C THR A 157 4.32 -28.70 -35.15
N THR A 158 5.28 -29.61 -34.92
CA THR A 158 5.55 -30.76 -35.81
C THR A 158 4.36 -31.71 -35.84
N THR A 159 3.68 -31.88 -34.69
CA THR A 159 2.42 -32.61 -34.57
C THR A 159 1.40 -31.76 -33.83
N VAL A 160 0.38 -31.28 -34.55
CA VAL A 160 -0.69 -30.46 -33.98
C VAL A 160 -1.53 -31.29 -32.99
N PRO A 161 -1.76 -30.82 -31.74
CA PRO A 161 -2.59 -31.55 -30.78
C PRO A 161 -4.04 -31.71 -31.24
N THR A 162 -4.62 -32.90 -31.04
CA THR A 162 -6.06 -33.16 -31.16
C THR A 162 -6.70 -33.36 -29.79
N ALA A 163 -8.01 -33.16 -29.68
CA ALA A 163 -8.75 -33.37 -28.43
C ALA A 163 -8.51 -34.77 -27.85
N GLY A 164 -8.24 -34.84 -26.55
CA GLY A 164 -7.95 -36.09 -25.82
C GLY A 164 -6.49 -36.56 -25.85
N GLN A 165 -5.57 -35.77 -26.42
CA GLN A 165 -4.13 -36.04 -26.36
C GLN A 165 -3.48 -35.40 -25.13
N VAL A 166 -2.37 -36.00 -24.70
CA VAL A 166 -1.47 -35.52 -23.63
C VAL A 166 -0.08 -35.28 -24.21
N LEU A 167 0.71 -34.40 -23.59
CA LEU A 167 2.12 -34.27 -23.92
C LEU A 167 2.89 -35.49 -23.40
N LYS A 168 3.57 -36.22 -24.30
CA LYS A 168 4.40 -37.38 -24.00
C LYS A 168 5.84 -37.10 -24.37
N TRP A 169 6.76 -37.41 -23.46
CA TRP A 169 8.19 -37.36 -23.74
C TRP A 169 8.57 -38.42 -24.78
N ASN A 170 9.06 -38.01 -25.94
CA ASN A 170 9.47 -38.93 -27.02
C ASN A 170 10.97 -39.28 -27.00
N GLY A 171 11.71 -38.81 -26.00
CA GLY A 171 13.17 -38.95 -25.91
C GLY A 171 13.94 -37.67 -26.20
N THR A 172 13.34 -36.70 -26.88
CA THR A 172 13.96 -35.40 -27.22
C THR A 172 13.08 -34.19 -26.90
N ALA A 173 11.76 -34.33 -26.96
CA ALA A 173 10.78 -33.30 -26.65
C ALA A 173 9.46 -33.91 -26.11
N TRP A 174 8.67 -33.09 -25.43
CA TRP A 174 7.28 -33.33 -25.11
C TRP A 174 6.42 -33.08 -26.35
N VAL A 175 5.82 -34.13 -26.90
CA VAL A 175 4.97 -34.06 -28.11
C VAL A 175 3.56 -34.54 -27.82
N PRO A 176 2.53 -34.05 -28.52
CA PRO A 176 1.18 -34.60 -28.43
C PRO A 176 1.14 -36.10 -28.74
N GLY A 177 0.55 -36.88 -27.83
CA GLY A 177 0.35 -38.31 -27.97
C GLY A 177 -0.99 -38.74 -27.40
N VAL A 178 -1.50 -39.87 -27.86
CA VAL A 178 -2.76 -40.46 -27.35
C VAL A 178 -2.64 -40.68 -25.86
N ASP A 179 -3.59 -40.20 -25.06
CA ASP A 179 -3.65 -40.50 -23.63
C ASP A 179 -3.83 -42.01 -23.41
N SER A 180 -2.97 -42.60 -22.58
CA SER A 180 -3.03 -44.04 -22.31
C SER A 180 -4.01 -44.23 -21.15
N THR A 181 -5.29 -44.44 -21.44
CA THR A 181 -6.35 -44.54 -20.43
C THR A 181 -6.34 -45.85 -19.63
N THR A 182 -5.18 -46.46 -19.39
CA THR A 182 -5.04 -47.59 -18.46
C THR A 182 -3.78 -47.40 -17.63
N GLY A 183 -3.98 -47.39 -16.32
CA GLY A 183 -2.91 -47.24 -15.35
C GLY A 183 -1.90 -48.36 -15.47
N GLY A 184 -0.63 -47.98 -15.37
CA GLY A 184 0.47 -48.88 -15.10
C GLY A 184 1.14 -49.42 -16.35
N ALA A 185 2.41 -49.04 -16.51
CA ALA A 185 3.42 -49.93 -17.07
C ALA A 185 3.68 -51.12 -16.09
N GLY A 186 2.61 -51.76 -15.64
CA GLY A 186 2.62 -52.93 -14.77
C GLY A 186 2.83 -54.15 -15.64
N THR A 187 3.73 -55.02 -15.22
CA THR A 187 3.95 -56.35 -15.77
C THR A 187 2.81 -57.31 -15.38
N ASP A 188 1.54 -56.89 -15.45
CA ASP A 188 0.41 -57.79 -15.47
C ASP A 188 0.14 -58.23 -16.93
N ALA A 189 -0.38 -59.44 -17.06
CA ALA A 189 -0.40 -60.14 -18.34
C ALA A 189 -1.37 -59.46 -19.31
N ASP A 190 -0.80 -58.60 -20.18
CA ASP A 190 -1.32 -57.90 -21.38
C ASP A 190 -2.02 -58.80 -22.43
N THR A 191 -2.36 -60.03 -22.04
CA THR A 191 -3.05 -61.03 -22.87
C THR A 191 -4.45 -61.36 -22.35
N LEU A 192 -4.86 -60.78 -21.23
CA LEU A 192 -6.13 -61.08 -20.55
C LEU A 192 -7.08 -59.88 -20.45
N ASP A 193 -6.68 -58.76 -21.03
CA ASP A 193 -7.42 -57.51 -21.17
C ASP A 193 -8.67 -57.72 -22.01
N GLY A 194 -9.83 -57.32 -21.49
CA GLY A 194 -11.12 -57.39 -22.20
C GLY A 194 -11.98 -58.62 -21.90
N PHE A 195 -11.61 -59.49 -20.96
CA PHE A 195 -12.46 -60.59 -20.50
C PHE A 195 -13.18 -60.27 -19.17
N ASP A 196 -14.47 -60.59 -19.09
CA ASP A 196 -15.28 -60.43 -17.87
C ASP A 196 -14.77 -61.27 -16.70
N SER A 197 -15.13 -60.91 -15.45
CA SER A 197 -14.71 -61.64 -14.24
C SER A 197 -15.05 -63.14 -14.24
N SER A 198 -16.04 -63.55 -15.03
CA SER A 198 -16.45 -64.95 -15.23
C SER A 198 -15.42 -65.78 -16.00
N TYR A 199 -14.60 -65.14 -16.84
CA TYR A 199 -13.54 -65.79 -17.60
C TYR A 199 -12.44 -66.36 -16.70
N PHE A 200 -12.14 -65.67 -15.58
CA PHE A 200 -11.12 -66.06 -14.60
C PHE A 200 -11.55 -67.22 -13.69
N LEU A 201 -12.87 -67.47 -13.55
CA LEU A 201 -13.42 -68.54 -12.72
C LEU A 201 -13.71 -69.83 -13.50
N ASN A 202 -13.63 -69.78 -14.84
CA ASN A 202 -13.95 -70.92 -15.68
C ASN A 202 -12.73 -71.81 -15.89
N TYR A 203 -12.73 -72.98 -15.24
CA TYR A 203 -11.68 -73.99 -15.37
C TYR A 203 -11.37 -74.35 -16.84
N ASN A 204 -12.34 -74.24 -17.75
CA ASN A 204 -12.13 -74.55 -19.17
C ASN A 204 -11.16 -73.60 -19.89
N ASN A 205 -10.92 -72.42 -19.33
CA ASN A 205 -10.09 -71.37 -19.92
C ASN A 205 -8.60 -71.53 -19.59
N LEU A 206 -8.19 -72.51 -18.76
CA LEU A 206 -6.78 -72.80 -18.51
C LEU A 206 -6.17 -73.66 -19.63
N SER A 207 -5.02 -73.24 -20.16
CA SER A 207 -4.30 -73.94 -21.25
C SER A 207 -3.51 -75.18 -20.77
N ASN A 208 -3.09 -75.21 -19.50
CA ASN A 208 -2.33 -76.30 -18.88
C ASN A 208 -3.10 -76.90 -17.69
N LYS A 209 -4.21 -77.60 -17.97
CA LYS A 209 -5.06 -78.19 -16.94
C LYS A 209 -4.41 -79.43 -16.31
N PRO A 210 -4.35 -79.54 -14.97
CA PRO A 210 -4.01 -80.79 -14.30
C PRO A 210 -4.98 -81.91 -14.69
N SER A 211 -4.51 -83.15 -14.83
CA SER A 211 -5.39 -84.30 -15.06
C SER A 211 -6.25 -84.57 -13.82
N LEU A 212 -7.55 -84.29 -13.92
CA LEU A 212 -8.54 -84.62 -12.89
C LEU A 212 -8.91 -86.11 -12.97
N LEU A 213 -9.03 -86.78 -11.82
CA LEU A 213 -9.52 -88.15 -11.73
C LEU A 213 -10.98 -88.19 -12.19
N GLN A 214 -11.27 -88.77 -13.35
CA GLN A 214 -12.64 -88.84 -13.88
C GLN A 214 -13.46 -89.87 -13.08
N LEU A 215 -14.77 -89.63 -12.92
CA LEU A 215 -15.65 -90.57 -12.22
C LEU A 215 -15.66 -91.97 -12.89
N THR A 216 -15.45 -92.02 -14.20
CA THR A 216 -15.29 -93.25 -15.00
C THR A 216 -13.98 -94.00 -14.75
N ALA A 217 -13.01 -93.37 -14.09
CA ALA A 217 -11.74 -94.01 -13.71
C ALA A 217 -11.86 -94.85 -12.43
N LEU A 218 -12.97 -94.71 -11.68
CA LEU A 218 -13.26 -95.56 -10.52
C LEU A 218 -14.23 -96.66 -10.93
N SER A 219 -13.79 -97.92 -10.83
CA SER A 219 -14.64 -99.06 -11.14
C SER A 219 -14.65 -100.07 -9.99
N VAL A 220 -15.80 -100.70 -9.77
CA VAL A 220 -15.94 -101.82 -8.83
C VAL A 220 -16.23 -103.08 -9.64
N GLY A 221 -15.41 -104.10 -9.45
CA GLY A 221 -15.54 -105.39 -10.11
C GLY A 221 -16.61 -106.27 -9.45
N ALA A 222 -16.77 -107.48 -9.97
CA ALA A 222 -17.63 -108.48 -9.35
C ALA A 222 -17.17 -108.82 -7.93
N ASN A 223 -18.10 -109.08 -7.02
CA ASN A 223 -17.79 -109.49 -5.66
C ASN A 223 -16.95 -110.77 -5.65
N ALA A 224 -15.96 -110.82 -4.76
CA ALA A 224 -15.28 -112.07 -4.42
C ALA A 224 -16.17 -112.97 -3.55
N THR A 225 -15.80 -114.24 -3.42
CA THR A 225 -16.50 -115.20 -2.56
C THR A 225 -16.44 -114.77 -1.09
N ALA A 226 -17.55 -114.90 -0.35
CA ALA A 226 -17.61 -114.52 1.05
C ALA A 226 -16.54 -115.23 1.90
N SER A 227 -15.78 -114.48 2.70
CA SER A 227 -14.67 -115.03 3.48
C SER A 227 -14.34 -114.17 4.71
N GLY A 228 -14.01 -114.84 5.82
CA GLY A 228 -13.61 -114.19 7.08
C GLY A 228 -14.54 -113.05 7.48
N ASN A 229 -13.94 -111.91 7.85
CA ASN A 229 -14.65 -110.69 8.25
C ASN A 229 -14.94 -109.73 7.08
N GLY A 230 -14.74 -110.16 5.82
CA GLY A 230 -14.82 -109.32 4.62
C GLY A 230 -13.57 -108.45 4.40
N ALA A 231 -13.39 -107.95 3.17
CA ALA A 231 -12.26 -107.10 2.77
C ALA A 231 -12.57 -106.26 1.52
N LEU A 232 -11.83 -105.17 1.33
CA LEU A 232 -11.78 -104.39 0.08
C LEU A 232 -10.36 -104.46 -0.49
N ALA A 233 -10.24 -104.81 -1.77
CA ALA A 233 -8.97 -104.87 -2.48
C ALA A 233 -8.98 -103.89 -3.67
N TYR A 234 -7.83 -103.30 -3.98
CA TYR A 234 -7.63 -102.42 -5.14
C TYR A 234 -6.53 -103.00 -6.03
N ASP A 235 -6.84 -103.18 -7.31
CA ASP A 235 -5.88 -103.57 -8.32
C ASP A 235 -5.30 -102.34 -9.00
N ASN A 236 -4.04 -102.02 -8.71
CA ASN A 236 -3.37 -100.84 -9.26
C ASN A 236 -2.95 -100.99 -10.73
N ALA A 237 -3.12 -102.18 -11.33
CA ALA A 237 -2.90 -102.40 -12.76
C ALA A 237 -4.19 -102.20 -13.58
N THR A 238 -5.35 -102.55 -13.01
CA THR A 238 -6.65 -102.43 -13.69
C THR A 238 -7.50 -101.25 -13.21
N GLY A 239 -7.16 -100.63 -12.06
CA GLY A 239 -7.92 -99.54 -11.44
C GLY A 239 -9.24 -99.98 -10.79
N VAL A 240 -9.43 -101.29 -10.58
CA VAL A 240 -10.70 -101.89 -10.13
C VAL A 240 -10.66 -102.19 -8.63
N PHE A 241 -11.68 -101.76 -7.90
CA PHE A 241 -11.93 -102.20 -6.52
C PHE A 241 -12.74 -103.50 -6.51
N THR A 242 -12.39 -104.45 -5.65
CA THR A 242 -13.13 -105.71 -5.46
C THR A 242 -13.57 -105.84 -4.01
N TYR A 243 -14.87 -106.05 -3.78
CA TYR A 243 -15.44 -106.27 -2.45
C TYR A 243 -15.55 -107.77 -2.15
N THR A 244 -15.01 -108.19 -1.02
CA THR A 244 -15.17 -109.53 -0.44
C THR A 244 -16.15 -109.43 0.72
N PRO A 245 -17.37 -109.98 0.62
CA PRO A 245 -18.33 -109.95 1.73
C PRO A 245 -17.86 -110.83 2.90
N PRO A 246 -18.22 -110.49 4.16
CA PRO A 246 -17.98 -111.35 5.32
C PRO A 246 -18.72 -112.69 5.17
N ASN A 247 -18.12 -113.76 5.68
CA ASN A 247 -18.82 -115.05 5.74
C ASN A 247 -19.73 -115.09 6.98
N LEU A 248 -21.05 -115.03 6.74
CA LEU A 248 -22.07 -115.01 7.78
C LEU A 248 -22.74 -116.37 8.00
N SER A 249 -22.23 -117.46 7.41
CA SER A 249 -22.89 -118.77 7.44
C SER A 249 -23.04 -119.39 8.84
N SER A 250 -22.31 -118.88 9.84
CA SER A 250 -22.41 -119.31 11.25
C SER A 250 -23.32 -118.45 12.12
N PHE A 251 -23.86 -117.34 11.59
CA PHE A 251 -24.79 -116.48 12.30
C PHE A 251 -26.23 -116.84 11.94
N LEU A 252 -27.11 -116.86 12.93
CA LEU A 252 -28.56 -116.94 12.71
C LEU A 252 -28.99 -115.67 11.98
N THR A 253 -29.44 -115.77 10.73
CA THR A 253 -29.82 -114.60 9.92
C THR A 253 -31.24 -114.12 10.20
N SER A 254 -31.98 -114.81 11.06
CA SER A 254 -33.15 -114.27 11.77
C SER A 254 -33.46 -115.15 13.00
N VAL A 255 -33.75 -114.51 14.13
CA VAL A 255 -34.46 -115.14 15.25
C VAL A 255 -35.80 -114.44 15.39
N ALA A 256 -36.89 -115.20 15.34
CA ALA A 256 -38.21 -114.67 15.64
C ALA A 256 -38.36 -114.61 17.17
N PHE A 257 -39.09 -113.63 17.68
CA PHE A 257 -39.34 -113.55 19.13
C PHE A 257 -39.96 -114.86 19.66
N THR A 258 -40.67 -115.63 18.82
CA THR A 258 -41.23 -116.96 19.10
C THR A 258 -40.19 -118.02 19.47
N ASP A 259 -38.94 -117.85 19.05
CA ASP A 259 -37.86 -118.79 19.31
C ASP A 259 -37.39 -118.74 20.78
N ILE A 260 -37.88 -117.74 21.54
CA ILE A 260 -37.73 -117.64 22.99
C ILE A 260 -38.92 -118.32 23.66
N THR A 261 -38.70 -119.54 24.17
CA THR A 261 -39.75 -120.45 24.67
C THR A 261 -40.14 -120.22 26.14
N SER A 262 -39.64 -119.17 26.81
CA SER A 262 -39.96 -118.87 28.23
C SER A 262 -39.99 -117.36 28.48
N LYS A 263 -41.00 -116.69 27.92
CA LYS A 263 -41.13 -115.22 28.00
C LYS A 263 -41.80 -114.75 29.29
N PRO A 264 -41.23 -113.75 29.98
CA PRO A 264 -41.90 -113.04 31.07
C PRO A 264 -43.10 -112.20 30.59
N THR A 265 -44.10 -111.98 31.46
CA THR A 265 -45.34 -111.22 31.11
C THR A 265 -45.45 -109.85 31.78
N THR A 266 -44.42 -109.38 32.48
CA THR A 266 -44.33 -108.04 33.06
C THR A 266 -42.97 -107.41 32.72
N ILE A 267 -42.89 -106.08 32.73
CA ILE A 267 -41.65 -105.33 32.48
C ILE A 267 -40.54 -105.76 33.46
N ALA A 268 -40.87 -105.93 34.74
CA ALA A 268 -39.96 -106.48 35.75
C ALA A 268 -39.56 -107.94 35.48
N GLY A 269 -40.46 -108.72 34.87
CA GLY A 269 -40.17 -110.11 34.47
C GLY A 269 -39.09 -110.21 33.40
N TYR A 270 -38.94 -109.21 32.52
CA TYR A 270 -37.81 -109.10 31.59
C TYR A 270 -36.53 -108.60 32.27
N GLY A 271 -36.53 -108.43 33.60
CA GLY A 271 -35.39 -107.93 34.36
C GLY A 271 -35.18 -106.42 34.24
N ILE A 272 -36.14 -105.68 33.69
CA ILE A 272 -36.04 -104.21 33.56
C ILE A 272 -36.57 -103.59 34.84
N THR A 273 -35.67 -103.12 35.70
CA THR A 273 -35.98 -102.54 37.03
C THR A 273 -35.85 -101.01 37.08
N ASP A 274 -35.46 -100.38 35.98
CA ASP A 274 -35.21 -98.95 35.83
C ASP A 274 -36.15 -98.30 34.80
N ALA A 275 -37.24 -98.98 34.45
CA ALA A 275 -38.22 -98.47 33.50
C ALA A 275 -38.78 -97.14 34.00
N PHE A 276 -38.60 -96.09 33.21
CA PHE A 276 -39.06 -94.74 33.53
C PHE A 276 -40.58 -94.73 33.72
N ASP A 277 -41.02 -94.27 34.89
CA ASP A 277 -42.42 -94.26 35.32
C ASP A 277 -43.23 -93.08 34.74
N GLY A 278 -42.58 -92.19 33.99
CA GLY A 278 -43.19 -91.02 33.37
C GLY A 278 -43.18 -89.75 34.23
N ALA A 279 -42.67 -89.78 35.47
CA ALA A 279 -42.55 -88.61 36.33
C ALA A 279 -41.13 -88.01 36.27
N TYR A 280 -40.99 -86.72 35.94
CA TYR A 280 -39.68 -86.06 35.82
C TYR A 280 -38.84 -86.12 37.12
N SER A 281 -39.50 -86.16 38.29
CA SER A 281 -38.86 -86.30 39.60
C SER A 281 -38.17 -87.64 39.83
N SER A 282 -38.47 -88.66 39.03
CA SER A 282 -37.93 -90.01 39.16
C SER A 282 -36.55 -90.17 38.49
N LEU A 283 -36.05 -89.14 37.80
CA LEU A 283 -34.71 -89.11 37.21
C LEU A 283 -33.65 -88.81 38.27
N THR A 284 -32.68 -89.71 38.47
CA THR A 284 -31.48 -89.42 39.27
C THR A 284 -30.39 -88.82 38.38
N GLY A 285 -29.63 -87.84 38.89
CA GLY A 285 -28.60 -87.13 38.11
C GLY A 285 -29.13 -86.03 37.16
N ALA A 286 -30.36 -85.56 37.35
CA ALA A 286 -30.92 -84.49 36.53
C ALA A 286 -30.16 -83.15 36.70
N PRO A 287 -29.86 -82.41 35.62
CA PRO A 287 -29.27 -81.08 35.71
C PRO A 287 -30.20 -80.12 36.48
N SER A 288 -29.65 -79.28 37.34
CA SER A 288 -30.42 -78.18 37.94
C SER A 288 -30.87 -77.22 36.83
N ILE A 289 -32.18 -77.12 36.61
CA ILE A 289 -32.74 -76.18 35.64
C ILE A 289 -32.56 -74.77 36.20
N PRO A 290 -31.83 -73.87 35.50
CA PRO A 290 -31.67 -72.49 35.92
C PRO A 290 -33.01 -71.80 36.12
N THR A 291 -33.24 -71.21 37.28
CA THR A 291 -34.46 -70.44 37.55
C THR A 291 -34.32 -68.98 37.13
N ASN A 292 -33.13 -68.54 36.70
CA ASN A 292 -32.91 -67.30 35.98
C ASN A 292 -31.87 -67.46 34.85
N ASN A 293 -31.91 -66.57 33.86
CA ASN A 293 -31.06 -66.64 32.66
C ASN A 293 -29.56 -66.36 32.89
N ASN A 294 -29.14 -65.86 34.05
CA ASN A 294 -27.75 -65.51 34.33
C ASN A 294 -26.86 -66.72 34.72
N GLN A 295 -27.42 -67.92 34.83
CA GLN A 295 -26.65 -69.15 35.09
C GLN A 295 -26.25 -69.89 33.80
N LEU A 296 -26.55 -69.34 32.63
CA LEU A 296 -26.07 -69.86 31.34
C LEU A 296 -24.77 -69.14 30.98
N VAL A 297 -23.67 -69.89 30.86
CA VAL A 297 -22.30 -69.39 30.65
C VAL A 297 -22.08 -68.64 29.32
N ASN A 298 -23.11 -68.48 28.50
CA ASN A 298 -23.12 -67.71 27.25
C ASN A 298 -24.40 -66.86 27.07
N GLY A 299 -25.12 -66.59 28.17
CA GLY A 299 -26.22 -65.63 28.15
C GLY A 299 -25.64 -64.22 27.99
N ALA A 300 -25.72 -63.65 26.79
CA ALA A 300 -25.44 -62.24 26.56
C ALA A 300 -26.28 -61.41 27.53
N GLY A 301 -25.64 -60.92 28.59
CA GLY A 301 -26.20 -59.93 29.49
C GLY A 301 -26.52 -58.71 28.65
N TYR A 302 -27.80 -58.52 28.35
CA TYR A 302 -28.28 -57.25 27.87
C TYR A 302 -27.80 -56.20 28.88
N ILE A 303 -27.00 -55.23 28.42
CA ILE A 303 -26.70 -54.02 29.19
C ILE A 303 -28.05 -53.33 29.44
N THR A 304 -28.64 -53.58 30.60
CA THR A 304 -29.92 -53.00 31.02
C THR A 304 -29.73 -51.67 31.75
N GLY A 305 -28.51 -51.11 31.74
CA GLY A 305 -28.11 -49.98 32.61
C GLY A 305 -27.49 -48.76 31.93
N ILE A 306 -27.51 -48.63 30.60
CA ILE A 306 -26.90 -47.47 29.91
C ILE A 306 -27.57 -46.13 30.25
N GLY A 307 -28.80 -46.12 30.78
CA GLY A 307 -29.52 -44.89 31.13
C GLY A 307 -29.02 -44.18 32.40
N SER A 308 -28.20 -44.84 33.23
CA SER A 308 -27.69 -44.28 34.49
C SER A 308 -26.17 -44.33 34.63
N LEU A 309 -25.45 -44.83 33.62
CA LEU A 309 -24.00 -44.87 33.62
C LEU A 309 -23.47 -43.52 33.10
N SER A 310 -22.61 -42.89 33.89
CA SER A 310 -21.82 -41.74 33.42
C SER A 310 -20.88 -42.20 32.29
N VAL A 311 -20.47 -41.27 31.42
CA VAL A 311 -19.37 -41.50 30.47
C VAL A 311 -18.07 -41.89 31.19
N ASP A 312 -17.93 -41.50 32.46
CA ASP A 312 -16.87 -41.92 33.39
C ASP A 312 -16.73 -43.44 33.58
N ALA A 313 -17.77 -44.21 33.21
CA ALA A 313 -17.70 -45.67 33.30
C ALA A 313 -16.74 -46.28 32.26
N LEU A 314 -16.31 -45.50 31.26
CA LEU A 314 -15.27 -45.89 30.31
C LEU A 314 -13.91 -45.73 30.99
N ASN A 315 -13.07 -46.77 30.92
CA ASN A 315 -11.80 -46.82 31.66
C ASN A 315 -10.79 -45.72 31.28
N ASP A 316 -10.96 -45.11 30.10
CA ASP A 316 -10.13 -44.04 29.57
C ASP A 316 -10.78 -42.66 29.68
N VAL A 317 -11.92 -42.53 30.38
CA VAL A 317 -12.61 -41.25 30.60
C VAL A 317 -12.62 -40.92 32.08
N ASP A 318 -12.21 -39.70 32.41
CA ASP A 318 -12.20 -39.20 33.79
C ASP A 318 -12.90 -37.84 33.88
N THR A 319 -14.14 -37.89 34.31
CA THR A 319 -15.02 -36.76 34.64
C THR A 319 -15.27 -36.63 36.14
N THR A 320 -14.62 -37.47 36.97
CA THR A 320 -14.83 -37.52 38.42
C THR A 320 -13.69 -36.89 39.20
N THR A 321 -12.43 -37.05 38.78
CA THR A 321 -11.32 -36.32 39.43
C THR A 321 -11.38 -34.83 39.13
N SER A 322 -11.89 -34.45 37.94
CA SER A 322 -12.24 -33.08 37.57
C SER A 322 -13.64 -33.06 36.98
N ALA A 323 -14.58 -32.41 37.66
CA ALA A 323 -15.95 -32.30 37.19
C ALA A 323 -16.05 -31.33 35.99
N PRO A 324 -16.78 -31.67 34.91
CA PRO A 324 -16.93 -30.80 33.76
C PRO A 324 -17.74 -29.54 34.09
N SER A 325 -17.24 -28.40 33.66
CA SER A 325 -17.94 -27.11 33.64
C SER A 325 -18.68 -26.90 32.31
N ILE A 326 -19.68 -26.01 32.31
CA ILE A 326 -20.43 -25.66 31.09
C ILE A 326 -19.46 -25.13 30.03
N GLY A 327 -19.49 -25.73 28.83
CA GLY A 327 -18.67 -25.33 27.68
C GLY A 327 -17.32 -26.05 27.56
N GLU A 328 -17.00 -26.95 28.48
CA GLU A 328 -15.80 -27.80 28.40
C GLU A 328 -16.01 -29.01 27.49
N VAL A 329 -14.88 -29.56 27.02
CA VAL A 329 -14.82 -30.76 26.17
C VAL A 329 -13.94 -31.81 26.85
N LEU A 330 -14.16 -33.10 26.55
CA LEU A 330 -13.21 -34.14 26.94
C LEU A 330 -11.96 -34.03 26.06
N LYS A 331 -10.81 -33.77 26.68
CA LYS A 331 -9.52 -33.62 26.02
C LYS A 331 -8.54 -34.65 26.60
N TRP A 332 -7.81 -35.33 25.73
CA TRP A 332 -6.79 -36.28 26.16
C TRP A 332 -5.67 -35.55 26.90
N ASP A 333 -5.48 -35.87 28.18
CA ASP A 333 -4.50 -35.21 29.06
C ASP A 333 -3.14 -35.94 29.10
N GLY A 334 -3.02 -37.04 28.36
CA GLY A 334 -1.85 -37.92 28.35
C GLY A 334 -2.07 -39.25 29.06
N SER A 335 -3.13 -39.39 29.86
CA SER A 335 -3.53 -40.63 30.54
C SER A 335 -5.02 -40.97 30.36
N ASN A 336 -5.90 -39.96 30.42
CA ASN A 336 -7.35 -40.10 30.29
C ASN A 336 -7.95 -38.99 29.40
N TRP A 337 -9.18 -39.18 28.92
CA TRP A 337 -10.05 -38.14 28.41
C TRP A 337 -10.68 -37.39 29.59
N ALA A 338 -10.19 -36.18 29.89
CA ALA A 338 -10.66 -35.38 31.01
C ALA A 338 -11.27 -34.04 30.56
N PRO A 339 -12.21 -33.44 31.32
CA PRO A 339 -12.74 -32.11 31.01
C PRO A 339 -11.64 -31.05 30.92
N SER A 340 -11.67 -30.29 29.84
CA SER A 340 -10.77 -29.17 29.60
C SER A 340 -11.48 -28.09 28.79
N ALA A 341 -11.01 -26.85 28.90
CA ALA A 341 -11.51 -25.75 28.08
C ALA A 341 -11.41 -26.11 26.60
N SER A 342 -12.49 -25.88 25.85
CA SER A 342 -12.49 -26.02 24.39
C SER A 342 -11.40 -25.12 23.80
N GLY A 343 -10.47 -25.69 23.04
CA GLY A 343 -9.44 -24.92 22.35
C GLY A 343 -10.11 -24.00 21.33
N GLY A 344 -10.00 -22.69 21.52
CA GLY A 344 -10.65 -21.67 20.71
C GLY A 344 -10.38 -21.85 19.22
N GLY A 345 -11.44 -22.12 18.46
CA GLY A 345 -11.42 -21.97 17.02
C GLY A 345 -11.48 -20.48 16.67
N GLY A 346 -10.31 -19.90 16.40
CA GLY A 346 -10.12 -18.52 15.94
C GLY A 346 -9.89 -17.54 17.08
N ASP A 347 -8.72 -16.89 17.10
CA ASP A 347 -8.51 -15.71 17.94
C ASP A 347 -9.57 -14.65 17.61
N VAL A 348 -10.01 -13.94 18.65
CA VAL A 348 -11.15 -13.00 18.63
C VAL A 348 -10.90 -11.75 17.76
N ASN A 349 -9.77 -11.66 17.02
CA ASN A 349 -9.30 -10.40 16.42
C ASN A 349 -8.98 -10.42 14.91
N GLN A 350 -9.79 -11.06 14.07
CA GLN A 350 -9.65 -10.97 12.61
C GLN A 350 -9.76 -9.54 12.01
N ASN A 351 -9.90 -8.49 12.85
CA ASN A 351 -10.05 -7.09 12.47
C ASN A 351 -8.88 -6.18 12.91
N ALA A 352 -7.74 -6.72 13.37
CA ALA A 352 -6.55 -5.92 13.69
C ALA A 352 -5.62 -5.80 12.46
N PHE A 353 -5.18 -4.58 12.14
CA PHE A 353 -4.05 -4.36 11.23
C PHE A 353 -2.77 -4.82 11.93
N SER A 354 -1.83 -5.48 11.25
CA SER A 354 -0.56 -5.86 11.89
C SER A 354 0.46 -4.73 11.86
N THR A 355 0.63 -4.09 10.70
CA THR A 355 1.58 -3.01 10.49
C THR A 355 1.12 -2.09 9.38
N ILE A 356 1.18 -0.79 9.60
CA ILE A 356 1.01 0.25 8.58
C ILE A 356 2.35 0.97 8.45
N SER A 357 2.97 0.82 7.28
CA SER A 357 4.29 1.38 6.99
C SER A 357 4.18 2.57 6.06
N VAL A 358 4.95 3.62 6.35
CA VAL A 358 5.12 4.80 5.50
C VAL A 358 6.61 5.05 5.34
N ALA A 359 7.08 5.12 4.11
CA ALA A 359 8.50 5.29 3.81
C ALA A 359 9.10 6.52 4.52
N GLY A 360 10.23 6.33 5.20
CA GLY A 360 10.92 7.40 5.95
C GLY A 360 10.38 7.63 7.37
N GLN A 361 9.30 6.95 7.78
CA GLN A 361 8.72 7.04 9.12
C GLN A 361 8.83 5.69 9.85
N SER A 362 8.64 5.70 11.16
CA SER A 362 8.46 4.46 11.93
C SER A 362 7.10 3.83 11.63
N ASP A 363 7.08 2.51 11.60
CA ASP A 363 5.85 1.73 11.41
C ASP A 363 4.84 1.93 12.55
N VAL A 364 3.56 1.92 12.21
CA VAL A 364 2.46 1.84 13.19
C VAL A 364 2.07 0.36 13.31
N VAL A 365 2.38 -0.26 14.44
CA VAL A 365 2.24 -1.70 14.70
C VAL A 365 1.18 -1.94 15.75
N ALA A 366 0.32 -2.94 15.54
CA ALA A 366 -0.64 -3.32 16.58
C ALA A 366 0.07 -4.00 17.76
N ASP A 367 -0.10 -3.46 18.96
CA ASP A 367 0.62 -3.94 20.17
C ASP A 367 -0.21 -4.90 21.04
N THR A 368 -1.53 -4.95 20.83
CA THR A 368 -2.45 -5.82 21.53
C THR A 368 -3.46 -6.44 20.57
N PRO A 369 -4.13 -7.54 20.97
CA PRO A 369 -5.17 -8.14 20.14
C PRO A 369 -6.34 -7.21 19.80
N THR A 370 -6.57 -6.13 20.56
CA THR A 370 -7.68 -5.17 20.35
C THR A 370 -7.16 -3.73 20.21
N ASP A 371 -6.18 -3.53 19.33
CA ASP A 371 -5.56 -2.22 19.13
C ASP A 371 -6.40 -1.28 18.24
N THR A 372 -6.18 0.02 18.34
CA THR A 372 -6.92 1.08 17.63
C THR A 372 -5.99 1.95 16.78
N LEU A 373 -6.20 1.97 15.46
CA LEU A 373 -5.54 2.92 14.57
C LEU A 373 -6.13 4.32 14.77
N THR A 374 -5.33 5.26 15.28
CA THR A 374 -5.72 6.66 15.39
C THR A 374 -5.12 7.49 14.25
N LEU A 375 -5.98 8.14 13.45
CA LEU A 375 -5.56 9.06 12.40
C LEU A 375 -5.82 10.51 12.85
N THR A 376 -4.78 11.34 12.84
CA THR A 376 -4.88 12.75 13.22
C THR A 376 -4.75 13.62 11.97
N ALA A 377 -5.72 14.51 11.74
CA ALA A 377 -5.66 15.43 10.61
C ALA A 377 -4.57 16.48 10.84
N GLY A 378 -3.64 16.60 9.89
CA GLY A 378 -2.68 17.71 9.86
C GLY A 378 -3.32 19.02 9.39
N SER A 379 -2.55 20.11 9.38
CA SER A 379 -2.99 21.38 8.79
C SER A 379 -3.40 21.18 7.34
N ASN A 380 -4.50 21.82 6.92
CA ASN A 380 -5.06 21.73 5.57
C ASN A 380 -5.48 20.31 5.13
N ILE A 381 -5.66 19.38 6.06
CA ILE A 381 -6.26 18.07 5.80
C ILE A 381 -7.55 17.93 6.60
N THR A 382 -8.58 17.34 6.01
CA THR A 382 -9.79 16.88 6.70
C THR A 382 -9.90 15.38 6.54
N LEU A 383 -10.10 14.69 7.66
CA LEU A 383 -10.35 13.25 7.70
C LEU A 383 -11.83 13.02 8.03
N THR A 384 -12.50 12.19 7.24
CA THR A 384 -13.92 11.85 7.45
C THR A 384 -14.09 10.35 7.44
N THR A 385 -14.77 9.78 8.42
CA THR A 385 -15.04 8.34 8.50
C THR A 385 -16.47 8.03 8.08
N ASN A 386 -16.66 6.91 7.37
CA ASN A 386 -17.97 6.33 7.12
C ASN A 386 -17.99 4.92 7.71
N ALA A 387 -18.55 4.79 8.91
CA ALA A 387 -18.64 3.51 9.62
C ALA A 387 -19.57 2.48 8.93
N SER A 388 -20.43 2.89 8.01
CA SER A 388 -21.32 1.97 7.28
C SER A 388 -20.72 1.41 6.00
N GLY A 389 -19.71 2.10 5.45
CA GLY A 389 -18.98 1.68 4.25
C GLY A 389 -17.52 1.37 4.51
N ASP A 390 -17.11 1.29 5.79
CA ASP A 390 -15.76 0.99 6.25
C ASP A 390 -14.66 1.79 5.53
N SER A 391 -14.89 3.10 5.35
CA SER A 391 -13.98 3.98 4.61
C SER A 391 -13.53 5.19 5.41
N VAL A 392 -12.28 5.59 5.24
CA VAL A 392 -11.75 6.89 5.66
C VAL A 392 -11.46 7.73 4.42
N THR A 393 -12.09 8.89 4.32
CA THR A 393 -11.83 9.87 3.25
C THR A 393 -10.85 10.92 3.73
N ILE A 394 -9.78 11.11 2.97
CA ILE A 394 -8.77 12.14 3.20
C ILE A 394 -8.97 13.24 2.15
N THR A 395 -9.30 14.45 2.59
CA THR A 395 -9.52 15.59 1.71
C THR A 395 -8.54 16.70 2.05
N ALA A 396 -7.91 17.31 1.03
CA ALA A 396 -7.20 18.57 1.22
C ALA A 396 -8.23 19.67 1.53
N SER A 397 -8.17 20.23 2.74
CA SER A 397 -9.05 21.30 3.20
C SER A 397 -8.50 22.69 2.97
N GLY A 398 -7.21 22.81 2.66
CA GLY A 398 -6.64 24.02 2.06
C GLY A 398 -6.79 23.95 0.55
N GLY A 399 -7.81 24.61 0.00
CA GLY A 399 -7.82 24.91 -1.44
C GLY A 399 -6.61 25.77 -1.78
N GLY A 400 -6.02 25.56 -2.97
CA GLY A 400 -5.03 26.50 -3.49
C GLY A 400 -5.56 27.93 -3.48
N SER A 401 -4.64 28.90 -3.44
CA SER A 401 -4.95 30.34 -3.44
C SER A 401 -6.07 30.67 -4.44
N SER A 402 -7.20 31.17 -3.94
CA SER A 402 -8.37 31.49 -4.78
C SER A 402 -8.27 32.87 -5.41
N ASN A 403 -7.48 33.75 -4.80
CA ASN A 403 -7.14 35.08 -5.28
C ASN A 403 -5.63 35.24 -5.36
N PHE A 404 -5.17 36.21 -6.16
CA PHE A 404 -3.74 36.57 -6.24
C PHE A 404 -3.21 37.04 -4.87
N ASP A 405 -4.08 37.61 -4.03
CA ASP A 405 -3.72 38.11 -2.70
C ASP A 405 -3.55 37.00 -1.65
N ASP A 406 -4.04 35.78 -1.89
CA ASP A 406 -3.80 34.64 -0.98
C ASP A 406 -2.43 33.98 -1.23
N LEU A 407 -1.66 34.47 -2.22
CA LEU A 407 -0.30 34.05 -2.51
C LEU A 407 0.69 34.75 -1.57
N ASN A 408 1.34 33.98 -0.70
CA ASN A 408 2.31 34.51 0.26
C ASN A 408 3.65 34.92 -0.39
N ASP A 409 3.90 34.51 -1.63
CA ASP A 409 5.11 34.77 -2.40
C ASP A 409 4.99 35.98 -3.34
N ALA A 410 3.83 36.65 -3.39
CA ALA A 410 3.57 37.78 -4.29
C ALA A 410 4.30 39.09 -3.93
N ALA A 411 5.25 39.08 -2.97
CA ALA A 411 5.96 40.27 -2.49
C ALA A 411 5.06 41.46 -2.11
N GLY A 412 3.81 41.19 -1.73
CA GLY A 412 2.79 42.20 -1.42
C GLY A 412 2.15 42.91 -2.62
N LEU A 413 2.40 42.44 -3.85
CA LEU A 413 1.72 42.93 -5.05
C LEU A 413 0.26 42.47 -5.07
N LYS A 414 -0.67 43.39 -5.36
CA LYS A 414 -2.07 43.06 -5.61
C LYS A 414 -2.34 42.98 -7.10
N ILE A 415 -3.41 42.28 -7.51
CA ILE A 415 -3.83 42.25 -8.93
C ILE A 415 -4.07 43.66 -9.49
N SER A 416 -4.50 44.59 -8.63
CA SER A 416 -4.70 45.99 -8.99
C SER A 416 -3.40 46.71 -9.39
N ASP A 417 -2.22 46.28 -8.91
CA ASP A 417 -0.93 46.90 -9.24
C ASP A 417 -0.41 46.54 -10.64
N ILE A 418 -0.82 45.39 -11.17
CA ILE A 418 -0.27 44.81 -12.40
C ILE A 418 -1.32 44.61 -13.51
N TYR A 419 -2.54 45.13 -13.32
CA TYR A 419 -3.67 44.84 -14.21
C TYR A 419 -3.49 45.39 -15.64
N LEU A 420 -2.89 46.57 -15.80
CA LEU A 420 -2.57 47.16 -17.10
C LEU A 420 -1.14 47.72 -17.10
N PRO A 421 -0.40 47.60 -18.22
CA PRO A 421 0.88 48.28 -18.35
C PRO A 421 0.66 49.79 -18.39
N ALA A 422 1.34 50.50 -17.51
CA ALA A 422 1.36 51.96 -17.46
C ALA A 422 2.80 52.47 -17.63
N ILE A 423 2.95 53.60 -18.32
CA ILE A 423 4.27 54.25 -18.48
C ILE A 423 4.83 54.74 -17.14
N THR A 424 3.94 54.97 -16.17
CA THR A 424 4.26 55.22 -14.77
C THR A 424 3.04 54.90 -13.91
N GLN A 425 3.28 54.46 -12.67
CA GLN A 425 2.29 54.36 -11.62
C GLN A 425 2.64 55.37 -10.54
N LEU A 426 1.74 56.31 -10.29
CA LEU A 426 1.90 57.33 -9.26
C LEU A 426 1.23 56.87 -7.96
N VAL A 427 1.98 56.81 -6.87
CA VAL A 427 1.42 56.52 -5.54
C VAL A 427 0.73 57.76 -5.02
N VAL A 428 -0.59 57.69 -4.85
CA VAL A 428 -1.41 58.81 -4.41
C VAL A 428 -1.60 58.75 -2.90
N THR A 429 -1.29 59.86 -2.23
CA THR A 429 -1.54 60.05 -0.79
C THR A 429 -2.27 61.36 -0.56
N SER A 430 -2.84 61.56 0.63
CA SER A 430 -3.55 62.78 1.02
C SER A 430 -2.90 63.44 2.24
N SER A 431 -2.70 64.75 2.20
CA SER A 431 -2.32 65.55 3.37
C SER A 431 -3.55 66.21 3.98
N GLY A 432 -4.21 65.50 4.90
CA GLY A 432 -5.49 65.93 5.46
C GLY A 432 -6.49 66.25 4.35
N THR A 433 -7.19 67.37 4.47
CA THR A 433 -8.17 67.85 3.48
C THR A 433 -7.62 68.88 2.50
N SER A 434 -6.31 69.15 2.53
CA SER A 434 -5.71 70.27 1.80
C SER A 434 -5.18 69.88 0.42
N SER A 435 -4.60 68.68 0.27
CA SER A 435 -3.98 68.29 -0.99
C SER A 435 -3.82 66.79 -1.19
N TYR A 436 -3.76 66.37 -2.47
CA TYR A 436 -3.15 65.11 -2.87
C TYR A 436 -1.65 65.30 -3.12
N ASN A 437 -0.86 64.28 -2.78
CA ASN A 437 0.55 64.17 -3.12
C ASN A 437 0.80 62.92 -3.96
N PHE A 438 1.89 62.95 -4.73
CA PHE A 438 2.29 61.88 -5.64
C PHE A 438 3.78 61.63 -5.42
N ASP A 439 4.20 60.39 -5.30
CA ASP A 439 5.60 59.98 -5.03
C ASP A 439 6.64 60.59 -5.99
N GLN A 440 6.29 60.78 -7.26
CA GLN A 440 7.18 61.35 -8.28
C GLN A 440 7.14 62.89 -8.37
N TYR A 441 6.30 63.56 -7.57
CA TYR A 441 6.09 64.99 -7.63
C TYR A 441 6.23 65.65 -6.25
N THR A 442 6.94 66.77 -6.19
CA THR A 442 7.10 67.53 -4.94
C THR A 442 5.96 68.54 -4.74
N GLY A 443 5.51 68.71 -3.51
CA GLY A 443 4.48 69.68 -3.12
C GLY A 443 3.05 69.13 -3.19
N GLY A 444 2.12 69.81 -2.53
CA GLY A 444 0.71 69.44 -2.53
C GLY A 444 -0.02 69.94 -3.77
N ASN A 445 -0.89 69.09 -4.33
CA ASN A 445 -1.62 69.33 -5.59
C ASN A 445 -0.73 69.73 -6.78
N PRO A 446 0.35 68.98 -7.09
CA PRO A 446 1.26 69.32 -8.17
C PRO A 446 0.59 69.30 -9.56
N THR A 447 1.26 69.87 -10.56
CA THR A 447 0.87 69.62 -11.96
C THR A 447 1.49 68.31 -12.43
N ILE A 448 0.65 67.35 -12.82
CA ILE A 448 1.06 66.06 -13.37
C ILE A 448 1.20 66.19 -14.89
N TYR A 449 2.26 65.61 -15.46
CA TYR A 449 2.45 65.57 -16.91
C TYR A 449 2.16 64.18 -17.44
N ALA A 450 1.39 64.11 -18.52
CA ALA A 450 1.02 62.86 -19.16
C ALA A 450 1.13 62.94 -20.69
N ILE A 451 1.18 61.79 -21.36
CA ILE A 451 1.35 61.72 -22.81
C ILE A 451 0.16 60.99 -23.43
N SER A 452 -0.45 61.56 -24.46
CA SER A 452 -1.56 60.94 -25.19
C SER A 452 -1.16 59.58 -25.78
N GLY A 453 -2.06 58.61 -25.85
CA GLY A 453 -1.76 57.29 -26.42
C GLY A 453 -0.98 56.35 -25.48
N THR A 454 -0.67 56.81 -24.26
CA THR A 454 -0.08 55.99 -23.19
C THR A 454 -1.09 55.72 -22.08
N THR A 455 -0.77 54.79 -21.17
CA THR A 455 -1.53 54.57 -19.95
C THR A 455 -0.75 55.14 -18.76
N ILE A 456 -1.40 55.97 -17.93
CA ILE A 456 -0.89 56.35 -16.61
C ILE A 456 -1.72 55.65 -15.54
N ALA A 457 -1.09 55.19 -14.46
CA ALA A 457 -1.76 54.58 -13.32
C ALA A 457 -1.66 55.47 -12.08
N PHE A 458 -2.72 55.49 -11.29
CA PHE A 458 -2.79 56.15 -10.00
C PHE A 458 -3.09 55.09 -8.95
N ASN A 459 -2.10 54.76 -8.14
CA ASN A 459 -2.26 53.83 -7.03
C ASN A 459 -2.92 54.58 -5.87
N LEU A 460 -4.14 54.18 -5.53
CA LEU A 460 -4.98 54.84 -4.54
C LEU A 460 -4.94 54.13 -3.18
N GLN A 461 -4.01 53.20 -2.96
CA GLN A 461 -3.89 52.44 -1.70
C GLN A 461 -3.60 53.36 -0.50
N GLY A 462 -2.87 54.46 -0.74
CA GLY A 462 -2.58 55.49 0.27
C GLY A 462 -3.71 56.52 0.46
N VAL A 463 -4.86 56.34 -0.20
CA VAL A 463 -5.98 57.28 -0.20
C VAL A 463 -7.12 56.71 0.66
N SER A 464 -7.43 57.38 1.77
CA SER A 464 -8.49 56.92 2.67
C SER A 464 -9.88 57.06 2.03
N ALA A 465 -10.88 56.37 2.61
CA ALA A 465 -12.28 56.41 2.17
C ALA A 465 -12.88 57.84 2.12
N SER A 466 -12.28 58.80 2.81
CA SER A 466 -12.71 60.21 2.85
C SER A 466 -12.20 61.03 1.66
N HIS A 467 -11.30 60.51 0.82
CA HIS A 467 -10.67 61.26 -0.27
C HIS A 467 -10.86 60.64 -1.66
N PRO A 468 -12.09 60.54 -2.21
CA PRO A 468 -12.30 59.88 -3.50
C PRO A 468 -11.64 60.64 -4.65
N PHE A 469 -10.75 59.95 -5.37
CA PHE A 469 -9.96 60.52 -6.46
C PHE A 469 -10.74 60.50 -7.77
N GLN A 470 -10.85 61.65 -8.44
CA GLN A 470 -11.56 61.79 -9.71
C GLN A 470 -10.74 62.59 -10.72
N ILE A 471 -10.72 62.14 -11.97
CA ILE A 471 -10.19 62.90 -13.10
C ILE A 471 -11.31 63.75 -13.71
N GLN A 472 -11.01 65.00 -14.02
CA GLN A 472 -11.92 65.94 -14.66
C GLN A 472 -11.29 66.52 -15.93
N ASP A 473 -12.15 66.90 -16.87
CA ASP A 473 -11.73 67.64 -18.05
C ASP A 473 -11.44 69.12 -17.75
N ALA A 474 -11.03 69.86 -18.79
CA ALA A 474 -10.75 71.29 -18.72
C ALA A 474 -11.93 72.14 -18.21
N THR A 475 -13.16 71.63 -18.29
CA THR A 475 -14.38 72.34 -17.91
C THR A 475 -14.85 72.05 -16.49
N SER A 476 -14.14 71.18 -15.75
CA SER A 476 -14.52 70.66 -14.42
C SER A 476 -15.44 69.45 -14.42
N ALA A 477 -15.84 68.93 -15.57
CA ALA A 477 -16.74 67.78 -15.60
C ALA A 477 -15.97 66.48 -15.33
N ALA A 478 -16.60 65.51 -14.66
CA ALA A 478 -16.00 64.21 -14.41
C ALA A 478 -15.69 63.53 -15.75
N TYR A 479 -14.41 63.25 -15.98
CA TYR A 479 -13.94 62.72 -17.25
C TYR A 479 -14.04 61.19 -17.24
N ASN A 480 -14.66 60.57 -18.24
CA ASN A 480 -15.00 59.15 -18.20
C ASN A 480 -14.40 58.32 -19.34
N THR A 481 -13.55 58.89 -20.19
CA THR A 481 -13.07 58.20 -21.40
C THR A 481 -11.70 57.56 -21.18
N GLY A 482 -11.63 56.23 -21.29
CA GLY A 482 -10.37 55.48 -21.12
C GLY A 482 -9.98 55.21 -19.66
N LEU A 483 -10.90 55.44 -18.71
CA LEU A 483 -10.67 55.10 -17.31
C LEU A 483 -11.02 53.64 -17.01
N VAL A 484 -10.13 52.98 -16.27
CA VAL A 484 -10.26 51.61 -15.76
C VAL A 484 -9.78 51.60 -14.32
N HIS A 485 -10.64 51.29 -13.36
CA HIS A 485 -10.27 51.12 -11.96
C HIS A 485 -10.34 49.65 -11.59
N VAL A 486 -9.36 49.20 -10.80
CA VAL A 486 -9.29 47.84 -10.25
C VAL A 486 -9.23 47.96 -8.74
N SER A 487 -10.21 47.40 -8.04
CA SER A 487 -10.19 47.35 -6.57
C SER A 487 -9.09 46.43 -6.05
N ASP A 488 -8.77 46.53 -4.77
CA ASP A 488 -7.84 45.62 -4.09
C ASP A 488 -8.21 44.15 -4.31
N THR A 489 -9.50 43.84 -4.27
CA THR A 489 -10.06 42.50 -4.50
C THR A 489 -10.18 42.12 -5.99
N GLY A 490 -9.61 42.90 -6.91
CA GLY A 490 -9.63 42.61 -8.35
C GLY A 490 -10.91 42.99 -9.10
N THR A 491 -11.85 43.72 -8.49
CA THR A 491 -13.08 44.15 -9.17
C THR A 491 -12.78 45.28 -10.15
N VAL A 492 -13.10 45.06 -11.43
CA VAL A 492 -12.84 46.03 -12.51
C VAL A 492 -14.06 46.90 -12.76
N THR A 493 -13.88 48.22 -12.77
CA THR A 493 -14.86 49.20 -13.22
C THR A 493 -14.29 50.08 -14.31
N THR A 494 -15.13 50.55 -15.24
CA THR A 494 -14.69 51.36 -16.38
C THR A 494 -15.57 52.59 -16.55
N GLY A 495 -15.11 53.54 -17.36
CA GLY A 495 -15.90 54.69 -17.74
C GLY A 495 -16.20 55.62 -16.55
N ALA A 496 -17.45 56.09 -16.45
CA ALA A 496 -17.87 56.95 -15.34
C ALA A 496 -17.76 56.22 -13.99
N SER A 497 -17.97 54.91 -13.97
CA SER A 497 -17.90 54.08 -12.76
C SER A 497 -16.49 53.86 -12.24
N ALA A 498 -15.44 54.22 -12.99
CA ALA A 498 -14.04 54.15 -12.57
C ALA A 498 -13.58 55.41 -11.80
N ASN A 499 -14.37 56.49 -11.79
CA ASN A 499 -14.05 57.71 -11.05
C ASN A 499 -14.48 57.64 -9.58
N ALA A 500 -14.00 58.63 -8.82
CA ALA A 500 -14.36 58.86 -7.42
C ALA A 500 -14.11 57.62 -6.55
N LYS A 501 -12.93 57.02 -6.75
CA LYS A 501 -12.51 55.79 -6.06
C LYS A 501 -11.62 56.08 -4.87
N THR A 502 -11.67 55.19 -3.91
CA THR A 502 -10.82 55.16 -2.71
C THR A 502 -10.27 53.73 -2.59
N GLY A 503 -8.96 53.57 -2.67
CA GLY A 503 -8.31 52.25 -2.81
C GLY A 503 -8.24 51.72 -4.24
N GLY A 504 -7.47 50.64 -4.43
CA GLY A 504 -7.17 50.05 -5.73
C GLY A 504 -6.23 50.91 -6.59
N VAL A 505 -6.26 50.67 -7.90
CA VAL A 505 -5.49 51.42 -8.89
C VAL A 505 -6.42 51.94 -9.99
N LEU A 506 -6.35 53.23 -10.27
CA LEU A 506 -7.03 53.86 -11.41
C LEU A 506 -6.05 53.99 -12.57
N TYR A 507 -6.30 53.26 -13.64
CA TYR A 507 -5.63 53.39 -14.91
C TYR A 507 -6.37 54.37 -15.82
N TRP A 508 -5.63 55.27 -16.44
CA TRP A 508 -6.13 56.11 -17.51
C TRP A 508 -5.39 55.80 -18.81
N LYS A 509 -6.07 55.10 -19.70
CA LYS A 509 -5.68 54.92 -21.10
C LYS A 509 -5.98 56.22 -21.84
N ILE A 510 -4.98 57.09 -21.94
CA ILE A 510 -5.15 58.44 -22.50
C ILE A 510 -5.37 58.31 -24.01
N PRO A 511 -6.50 58.74 -24.58
CA PRO A 511 -6.71 58.67 -26.02
C PRO A 511 -5.63 59.42 -26.79
N ALA A 512 -5.16 58.88 -27.91
CA ALA A 512 -4.10 59.50 -28.73
C ALA A 512 -4.51 60.88 -29.29
N GLY A 513 -5.82 61.13 -29.43
CA GLY A 513 -6.36 62.37 -30.00
C GLY A 513 -6.55 63.52 -29.02
N ILE A 514 -6.24 63.35 -27.72
CA ILE A 514 -6.42 64.42 -26.72
C ILE A 514 -5.09 65.04 -26.29
N SER A 515 -5.10 66.33 -25.99
CA SER A 515 -3.98 67.10 -25.44
C SER A 515 -4.51 68.32 -24.68
N GLY A 516 -3.66 69.00 -23.91
CA GLY A 516 -4.02 70.19 -23.15
C GLY A 516 -4.35 69.91 -21.68
N GLY A 517 -5.15 70.80 -21.08
CA GLY A 517 -5.39 70.83 -19.63
C GLY A 517 -6.51 69.90 -19.17
N TYR A 518 -6.19 69.07 -18.20
CA TYR A 518 -7.09 68.24 -17.41
C TYR A 518 -6.79 68.49 -15.93
N ARG A 519 -7.51 67.85 -15.02
CA ARG A 519 -7.18 67.93 -13.60
C ARG A 519 -7.63 66.70 -12.83
N TYR A 520 -7.11 66.56 -11.62
CA TYR A 520 -7.64 65.62 -10.63
C TYR A 520 -8.21 66.40 -9.46
N GLN A 521 -9.26 65.86 -8.83
CA GLN A 521 -9.91 66.48 -7.69
C GLN A 521 -10.46 65.43 -6.72
N CYS A 522 -10.39 65.73 -5.42
CA CYS A 522 -11.12 64.98 -4.41
C CYS A 522 -12.59 65.38 -4.48
N THR A 523 -13.50 64.44 -4.68
CA THR A 523 -14.94 64.77 -4.75
C THR A 523 -15.51 65.23 -3.40
N SER A 524 -14.89 64.84 -2.28
CA SER A 524 -15.27 65.26 -0.93
C SER A 524 -14.65 66.58 -0.45
N HIS A 525 -13.50 66.98 -1.01
CA HIS A 525 -12.72 68.12 -0.49
C HIS A 525 -12.23 69.01 -1.64
N GLY A 526 -12.91 70.14 -1.84
CA GLY A 526 -12.66 71.03 -2.98
C GLY A 526 -11.24 71.60 -3.06
N ALA A 527 -10.52 71.69 -1.94
CA ALA A 527 -9.14 72.18 -1.88
C ALA A 527 -8.11 71.18 -2.46
N MET A 528 -8.44 69.89 -2.52
CA MET A 528 -7.56 68.85 -3.06
C MET A 528 -7.74 68.76 -4.58
N VAL A 529 -7.23 69.75 -5.29
CA VAL A 529 -7.35 69.86 -6.74
C VAL A 529 -6.02 70.27 -7.36
N GLY A 530 -5.55 69.54 -8.36
CA GLY A 530 -4.32 69.82 -9.09
C GLY A 530 -4.45 69.52 -10.57
N SER A 531 -3.57 70.08 -11.39
CA SER A 531 -3.67 70.02 -12.86
C SER A 531 -3.02 68.77 -13.43
N ILE A 532 -3.52 68.29 -14.57
CA ILE A 532 -2.88 67.29 -15.42
C ILE A 532 -2.67 67.92 -16.80
N THR A 533 -1.43 68.02 -17.26
CA THR A 533 -1.12 68.53 -18.60
C THR A 533 -0.81 67.35 -19.52
N ILE A 534 -1.61 67.20 -20.57
CA ILE A 534 -1.41 66.14 -21.57
C ILE A 534 -0.68 66.72 -22.78
N LYS A 535 0.50 66.17 -23.08
CA LYS A 535 1.22 66.46 -24.31
C LYS A 535 0.88 65.41 -25.37
N SER A 536 0.64 65.83 -26.61
CA SER A 536 0.33 64.90 -27.69
C SER A 536 1.59 64.14 -28.10
N PHE A 537 1.51 62.80 -28.12
CA PHE A 537 2.58 61.91 -28.58
C PHE A 537 2.97 62.18 -30.03
N ALA A 538 2.05 62.68 -30.86
CA ALA A 538 2.34 63.06 -32.24
C ALA A 538 3.20 64.34 -32.36
N THR A 539 3.45 65.04 -31.24
CA THR A 539 4.13 66.34 -31.18
C THR A 539 5.29 66.38 -30.16
N ILE A 540 5.65 65.21 -29.62
CA ILE A 540 6.85 64.98 -28.80
C ILE A 540 7.90 64.37 -29.72
#